data_AF-A0A2H9Q2L4-F1
#
_entry.id   AF-A0A2H9Q2L4-F1
#
_cell.length_a   1.000
_cell.length_b   1.000
_cell.length_c   1.000
_cell.angle_alpha   90.00
_cell.angle_beta   90.00
_cell.angle_gamma   90.00
#
_symmetry.space_group_name_H-M   'P 1'
#
loop_
_entity.id
_entity.type
_entity.pdbx_description
1 polymer ?
#
loop_
_entity_poly.entity_id
_entity_poly.type
_entity_poly.pdbx_seq_one_letter_code
_entity_poly.pdbx_strand_id
1 'polypeptide(L)' 'MKKIDESCKTCRKRFESGIWLSPEFADEKVRLFCSEDCKKKYFKMKLRRIKTQYPKHYKKIKDEKIESIYSEVIKNESER' A
#
# COMPACT_ATOMS: atom_id res chain seq x y z
N MET A 1 26.32 -15.45 6.65
CA MET A 1 25.32 -14.35 6.68
C MET A 1 23.93 -14.96 6.55
N LYS A 2 23.03 -14.77 7.53
CA LYS A 2 21.63 -15.20 7.40
C LYS A 2 20.98 -14.33 6.32
N LYS A 3 20.60 -14.92 5.18
CA LYS A 3 19.70 -14.24 4.24
C LYS A 3 18.37 -14.05 4.96
N ILE A 4 18.00 -12.79 5.24
CA ILE A 4 16.67 -12.47 5.76
C ILE A 4 15.72 -12.74 4.60
N ASP A 5 15.02 -13.87 4.67
CA ASP A 5 14.07 -14.29 3.65
C ASP A 5 12.75 -13.55 3.91
N GLU A 6 12.54 -12.45 3.18
CA GLU A 6 11.35 -11.63 3.32
C GLU A 6 10.23 -12.12 2.40
N SER A 7 8.98 -12.03 2.87
CA SER A 7 7.82 -12.52 2.14
C SER A 7 6.94 -11.37 1.68
N CYS A 8 6.62 -11.33 0.38
CA CYS A 8 5.82 -10.27 -0.22
C CYS A 8 4.41 -10.27 0.36
N LYS A 9 3.95 -9.10 0.83
CA LYS A 9 2.62 -8.96 1.43
C LYS A 9 1.48 -9.30 0.45
N THR A 10 1.72 -9.12 -0.85
CA THR A 10 0.72 -9.30 -1.90
C THR A 10 0.69 -10.73 -2.43
N CYS A 11 1.83 -11.26 -2.88
CA CYS A 11 1.90 -12.56 -3.57
C CYS A 11 2.51 -13.67 -2.71
N ARG A 12 2.96 -13.36 -1.48
CA ARG A 12 3.59 -14.29 -0.53
C ARG A 12 4.88 -14.96 -1.03
N LYS A 13 5.40 -14.55 -2.19
CA LYS A 13 6.70 -15.00 -2.68
C LYS A 13 7.80 -14.49 -1.76
N ARG A 14 8.77 -15.37 -1.53
CA ARG A 14 10.05 -15.09 -0.88
C ARG A 14 10.95 -14.28 -1.81
N PHE A 15 11.68 -13.31 -1.28
CA PHE A 15 12.58 -12.47 -2.07
C PHE A 15 13.77 -11.99 -1.24
N GLU A 16 14.90 -11.75 -1.91
CA GLU A 16 16.15 -11.33 -1.26
C GLU A 16 16.30 -9.81 -1.17
N SER A 17 15.59 -9.07 -2.04
CA SER A 17 15.53 -7.61 -2.06
C SER A 17 14.17 -7.16 -2.58
N GLY A 18 13.61 -6.10 -2.01
CA GLY A 18 12.29 -5.60 -2.40
C GLY A 18 12.04 -4.18 -1.95
N ILE A 19 10.77 -3.78 -2.03
CA ILE A 19 10.31 -2.44 -1.72
C ILE A 19 9.80 -2.42 -0.29
N TRP A 20 10.42 -1.56 0.52
CA TRP A 20 10.10 -1.34 1.91
C TRP A 20 9.22 -0.10 2.00
N LEU A 21 8.05 -0.26 2.60
CA LEU A 21 7.16 0.85 2.86
C LEU A 21 6.96 1.01 4.35
N SER A 22 7.32 2.20 4.82
CA SER A 22 7.01 2.65 6.16
C SER A 22 5.49 2.64 6.37
N PRO A 23 5.03 2.21 7.55
CA PRO A 23 3.63 2.32 7.91
C PRO A 23 3.20 3.79 7.97
N GLU A 24 1.95 4.07 7.58
CA GLU A 24 1.35 5.41 7.70
C GLU A 24 0.76 5.66 9.09
N PHE A 25 0.42 4.58 9.81
CA PHE A 25 -0.11 4.61 11.16
C PHE A 25 0.79 3.85 12.12
N ALA A 26 0.88 4.33 13.37
CA ALA A 26 1.80 3.76 14.38
C ALA A 26 1.50 2.28 14.74
N ASP A 27 0.27 1.83 14.52
CA ASP A 27 -0.17 0.45 14.72
C ASP A 27 0.07 -0.46 13.50
N GLU A 28 0.52 0.09 12.37
CA GLU A 28 0.82 -0.68 11.18
C GLU A 28 2.27 -1.21 11.18
N LYS A 29 2.42 -2.46 10.73
CA LYS A 29 3.75 -3.05 10.49
C LYS A 29 4.31 -2.57 9.15
N VAL A 30 5.64 -2.48 9.07
CA VAL A 30 6.39 -2.29 7.82
C VAL A 30 5.91 -3.28 6.76
N ARG A 31 5.71 -2.79 5.54
CA ARG A 31 5.18 -3.58 4.42
C ARG A 31 6.28 -3.83 3.41
N LEU A 32 6.35 -5.09 2.98
CA LEU A 32 7.41 -5.63 2.15
C LEU A 32 6.83 -6.17 0.85
N PHE A 33 7.36 -5.72 -0.28
CA PHE A 33 6.87 -6.09 -1.61
C PHE A 33 8.00 -6.52 -2.53
N CYS A 34 7.81 -7.61 -3.27
CA CYS A 34 8.81 -8.09 -4.23
C CYS A 34 8.83 -7.27 -5.54
N SER A 35 7.83 -6.42 -5.80
CA SER A 35 7.75 -5.59 -7.01
C SER A 35 6.78 -4.40 -6.83
N GLU A 36 6.94 -3.38 -7.67
CA GLU A 36 6.05 -2.22 -7.72
C GLU A 36 4.61 -2.62 -8.07
N ASP A 37 4.43 -3.62 -8.94
CA ASP A 37 3.12 -4.19 -9.25
C ASP A 37 2.43 -4.80 -8.03
N CYS A 38 3.19 -5.53 -7.20
CA CYS A 38 2.67 -6.10 -5.96
C CYS A 38 2.24 -5.00 -4.99
N LYS A 39 3.04 -3.93 -4.86
CA LYS A 39 2.71 -2.76 -4.05
C LYS A 39 1.41 -2.09 -4.55
N LYS A 40 1.33 -1.77 -5.83
CA LYS A 40 0.14 -1.15 -6.46
C LYS A 40 -1.11 -2.01 -6.31
N LYS A 41 -1.00 -3.32 -6.53
CA LYS A 41 -2.13 -4.25 -6.36
C LYS A 41 -2.63 -4.30 -4.93
N TYR A 42 -1.73 -4.34 -3.96
CA TYR A 42 -2.10 -4.33 -2.54
C TYR A 42 -2.79 -3.02 -2.14
N PHE A 43 -2.26 -1.88 -2.57
CA PHE A 43 -2.87 -0.59 -2.31
C PHE A 43 -4.24 -0.45 -2.96
N LYS A 44 -4.44 -0.92 -4.19
CA LYS A 44 -5.79 -0.98 -4.80
C LYS A 44 -6.77 -1.80 -3.95
N MET A 45 -6.34 -2.97 -3.46
CA MET A 45 -7.19 -3.80 -2.58
C MET A 45 -7.51 -3.12 -1.25
N LYS A 46 -6.53 -2.46 -0.64
CA LYS A 46 -6.72 -1.73 0.63
C LYS A 46 -7.58 -0.48 0.45
N LEU A 47 -7.38 0.26 -0.64
CA LEU A 47 -8.16 1.45 -0.96
C LEU A 47 -9.64 1.10 -1.14
N ARG A 48 -9.96 -0.03 -1.80
CA ARG A 48 -11.34 -0.54 -1.87
C ARG A 48 -11.94 -0.78 -0.49
N ARG A 49 -11.17 -1.37 0.44
CA ARG A 49 -11.63 -1.56 1.82
C ARG A 49 -11.83 -0.23 2.54
N ILE A 50 -10.91 0.72 2.38
CA ILE A 50 -11.01 2.06 2.97
C ILE A 50 -12.24 2.80 2.44
N LYS A 51 -12.50 2.73 1.13
CA LYS A 51 -13.69 3.32 0.51
C LYS A 51 -15.00 2.79 1.12
N THR A 52 -15.06 1.48 1.38
CA THR A 52 -16.26 0.84 1.96
C THR A 52 -16.38 1.04 3.47
N GLN A 53 -15.29 0.88 4.22
CA GLN A 53 -15.32 0.85 5.70
C GLN A 53 -15.05 2.22 6.34
N TYR A 54 -14.31 3.09 5.66
CA TYR A 54 -13.87 4.40 6.17
C TYR A 54 -14.13 5.51 5.12
N PRO A 55 -15.38 5.72 4.67
CA PRO A 55 -15.69 6.61 3.56
C PRO A 55 -15.29 8.07 3.81
N LYS A 56 -15.34 8.54 5.07
CA LYS A 56 -14.87 9.89 5.46
C LYS A 56 -13.36 10.05 5.25
N HIS A 57 -12.57 9.05 5.63
CA HIS A 57 -11.12 9.07 5.44
C HIS A 57 -10.75 8.98 3.95
N TYR A 58 -11.43 8.11 3.19
CA TYR A 58 -11.29 8.05 1.74
C TYR A 58 -11.53 9.42 1.10
N LYS A 59 -12.59 10.12 1.50
CA LYS A 59 -12.92 11.46 1.01
C LYS A 59 -11.80 12.46 1.32
N LYS A 60 -11.25 12.44 2.53
CA LYS A 60 -10.10 13.30 2.89
C LYS A 60 -8.88 13.04 2.02
N ILE A 61 -8.48 11.79 1.81
CA ILE A 61 -7.31 11.49 0.96
C ILE A 61 -7.56 11.93 -0.49
N LYS A 62 -8.80 11.74 -0.99
CA LYS A 62 -9.18 12.13 -2.35
C LYS A 62 -9.24 13.65 -2.55
N ASP A 63 -9.91 14.36 -1.66
CA ASP A 63 -10.30 15.76 -1.85
C ASP A 63 -9.29 16.74 -1.23
N GLU A 64 -8.70 16.39 -0.08
CA GLU A 64 -7.81 17.28 0.69
C GLU A 64 -6.32 17.13 0.33
N LYS A 65 -5.99 16.32 -0.69
CA LYS A 65 -4.60 16.04 -1.14
C LYS A 65 -3.62 15.72 0.00
N ILE A 66 -4.09 15.04 1.04
CA ILE A 66 -3.24 14.60 2.15
C ILE A 66 -2.14 13.68 1.58
N GLU A 67 -0.90 13.90 2.00
CA GLU A 67 0.20 12.97 1.70
C GLU A 67 -0.10 11.64 2.39
N SER A 68 -0.48 10.65 1.58
CA SER A 68 -0.81 9.31 2.01
C SER A 68 -0.10 8.32 1.09
N ILE A 69 0.26 7.14 1.62
CA ILE A 69 0.86 6.08 0.79
C ILE A 69 -0.11 5.58 -0.28
N TYR A 70 -1.40 5.91 -0.16
CA TYR A 70 -2.45 5.59 -1.14
C TYR A 70 -2.63 6.65 -2.22
N SER A 71 -2.02 7.83 -2.12
CA SER A 71 -2.27 8.98 -3.02
C SER A 71 -1.92 8.67 -4.48
N GLU A 72 -0.85 7.91 -4.75
CA GLU A 72 -0.50 7.48 -6.12
C GLU A 72 -1.61 6.63 -6.76
N VAL A 73 -2.22 5.74 -5.98
CA VAL A 73 -3.28 4.85 -6.49
C VAL A 73 -4.61 5.58 -6.66
N ILE A 74 -4.90 6.56 -5.80
CA ILE A 74 -6.11 7.40 -5.89
C ILE A 74 -6.07 8.32 -7.11
N LYS A 75 -4.92 8.92 -7.42
CA LYS A 75 -4.74 9.75 -8.63
C LYS A 75 -5.06 8.94 -9.89
N ASN A 76 -4.49 7.73 -10.00
CA ASN A 76 -4.74 6.83 -11.12
C ASN A 76 -6.19 6.30 -11.23
N GLU A 77 -7.00 6.33 -10.15
CA GLU A 77 -8.43 6.01 -10.22
C GLU A 77 -9.29 7.21 -10.65
N SER A 78 -8.82 8.45 -10.48
CA SER A 78 -9.59 9.66 -10.78
C SER A 78 -9.48 10.09 -12.25
N GLU A 79 -8.51 9.54 -12.98
CA GLU A 79 -8.28 9.79 -14.43
C GLU A 79 -9.00 8.78 -15.34
N ARG A 80 -9.83 7.90 -14.75
CA ARG A 80 -10.58 6.83 -15.44
C ARG A 80 -12.08 7.03 -15.30
#